data_AF-B6RID9-F1
#
_entry.id   AF-B6RID9-F1
#
_cell.length_a   1.000
_cell.length_b   1.000
_cell.length_c   1.000
_cell.angle_alpha   90.00
_cell.angle_beta   90.00
_cell.angle_gamma   90.00
#
_symmetry.space_group_name_H-M   'P 1'
#
loop_
_entity.id
_entity.type
_entity.pdbx_description
1 polymer ?
#
loop_
_entity_poly.entity_id
_entity_poly.type
_entity_poly.pdbx_seq_one_letter_code
_entity_poly.pdbx_strand_id
1 'polypeptide(L)'
;YSRQKNHGMNFRVICKWMRMAGVDHIHAGTVVGKLEGDPLMIKGFYNTLLESDTDINLPQGLFFAQNWASLRKVVPVASGGIHAGQMHQLLDYLGDDVVLQFGGGTIGHPDGIQAGATANRVALESMVMARNEGRNYVAEGPQILRDAAKTCGPLQTALDLWKDISFNYTSTDTADFVETPTANI
;
A
#
# COMPACT_ATOMS: atom_id res chain seq x y z
N TYR A 1 -9.78 -2.07 18.52
CA TYR A 1 -9.74 -0.78 19.24
C TYR A 1 -9.22 0.37 18.38
N SER A 2 -8.83 0.15 17.12
CA SER A 2 -8.26 1.18 16.22
C SER A 2 -9.18 1.60 15.07
N ARG A 3 -10.42 1.09 15.05
CA ARG A 3 -11.37 1.24 13.95
C ARG A 3 -12.16 2.55 14.01
N GLN A 4 -12.71 2.84 15.18
CA GLN A 4 -13.66 3.94 15.35
C GLN A 4 -12.90 5.22 15.70
N LYS A 5 -13.14 6.30 14.95
CA LYS A 5 -12.46 7.58 15.12
C LYS A 5 -12.74 8.23 16.49
N ASN A 6 -13.92 8.02 17.05
CA ASN A 6 -14.36 8.65 18.30
C ASN A 6 -13.84 7.98 19.59
N HIS A 7 -13.33 6.74 19.52
CA HIS A 7 -12.92 6.01 20.72
C HIS A 7 -11.89 4.91 20.42
N GLY A 8 -10.86 4.83 21.26
CA GLY A 8 -9.86 3.79 21.23
C GLY A 8 -8.46 4.36 21.03
N MET A 9 -7.66 3.70 20.20
CA MET A 9 -6.27 4.09 19.94
C MET A 9 -5.95 3.91 18.46
N ASN A 10 -5.60 5.01 17.80
CA ASN A 10 -5.25 5.00 16.39
C ASN A 10 -4.03 4.10 16.16
N PHE A 11 -4.03 3.40 15.02
CA PHE A 11 -3.02 2.39 14.71
C PHE A 11 -1.59 2.96 14.61
N ARG A 12 -1.41 4.26 14.35
CA ARG A 12 -0.08 4.90 14.38
C ARG A 12 0.61 4.75 15.73
N VAL A 13 -0.15 4.78 16.83
CA VAL A 13 0.42 4.62 18.19
C VAL A 13 0.90 3.17 18.37
N ILE A 14 0.17 2.20 17.84
CA ILE A 14 0.57 0.79 17.83
C ILE A 14 1.83 0.59 16.98
N CYS A 15 1.93 1.25 15.83
CA CYS A 15 3.14 1.23 15.00
C CYS A 15 4.37 1.68 15.81
N LYS A 16 4.24 2.76 16.58
CA LYS A 16 5.32 3.22 17.47
C LYS A 16 5.70 2.17 18.50
N TRP A 17 4.71 1.61 19.19
CA TRP A 17 4.95 0.62 20.24
C TRP A 17 5.58 -0.66 19.71
N MET A 18 5.15 -1.14 18.54
CA MET A 18 5.69 -2.35 17.95
C MET A 18 7.10 -2.15 17.39
N ARG A 19 7.41 -0.96 16.83
CA ARG A 19 8.79 -0.60 16.47
C ARG A 19 9.71 -0.58 17.69
N MET A 20 9.26 -0.04 18.82
CA MET A 20 10.02 -0.09 20.07
C MET A 20 10.12 -1.50 20.66
N ALA A 21 9.08 -2.33 20.51
CA ALA A 21 9.09 -3.73 20.94
C ALA A 21 10.03 -4.60 20.10
N GLY A 22 10.43 -4.14 18.91
CA GLY A 22 11.45 -4.78 18.08
C GLY A 22 10.90 -5.84 17.13
N VAL A 23 9.69 -5.68 16.59
CA VAL A 23 9.23 -6.51 15.48
C VAL A 23 9.89 -6.08 14.17
N ASP A 24 10.23 -7.02 13.31
CA ASP A 24 10.80 -6.69 11.99
C ASP A 24 9.71 -6.29 10.98
N HIS A 25 8.54 -6.92 11.05
CA HIS A 25 7.40 -6.70 10.15
C HIS A 25 6.12 -6.35 10.92
N ILE A 26 5.26 -5.50 10.34
CA ILE A 26 3.90 -5.26 10.83
C ILE A 26 2.93 -4.97 9.69
N HIS A 27 1.71 -5.52 9.77
CA HIS A 27 0.66 -5.21 8.80
C HIS A 27 0.21 -3.76 8.96
N ALA A 28 0.31 -2.96 7.90
CA ALA A 28 0.10 -1.51 7.94
C ALA A 28 -0.95 -1.01 6.94
N GLY A 29 -1.73 -1.90 6.32
CA GLY A 29 -2.83 -1.55 5.41
C GLY A 29 -2.44 -1.53 3.94
N THR A 30 -3.45 -1.54 3.08
CA THR A 30 -3.32 -1.69 1.61
C THR A 30 -3.91 -0.53 0.81
N VAL A 31 -4.68 0.36 1.44
CA VAL A 31 -5.51 1.41 0.80
C VAL A 31 -6.64 0.84 -0.08
N VAL A 32 -6.30 0.09 -1.12
CA VAL A 32 -7.22 -0.41 -2.16
C VAL A 32 -7.74 -1.83 -1.94
N GLY A 33 -7.38 -2.43 -0.80
CA GLY A 33 -7.72 -3.80 -0.44
C GLY A 33 -9.03 -3.91 0.32
N LYS A 34 -9.35 -5.13 0.78
CA LYS A 34 -10.65 -5.40 1.43
C LYS A 34 -10.79 -4.84 2.86
N LEU A 35 -9.66 -4.49 3.48
CA LEU A 35 -9.65 -3.92 4.83
C LEU A 35 -9.58 -2.40 4.73
N GLU A 36 -10.05 -1.72 5.75
CA GLU A 36 -9.99 -0.28 5.83
C GLU A 36 -8.56 0.27 5.74
N GLY A 37 -8.44 1.40 5.06
CA GLY A 37 -7.23 2.21 5.05
C GLY A 37 -7.42 3.47 4.24
N ASP A 38 -7.69 4.60 4.90
CA ASP A 38 -7.62 5.90 4.26
C ASP A 38 -6.18 6.19 3.77
N PRO A 39 -5.96 6.66 2.54
CA PRO A 39 -4.62 6.84 1.98
C PRO A 39 -3.69 7.71 2.85
N LEU A 40 -4.21 8.78 3.47
CA LEU A 40 -3.40 9.68 4.30
C LEU A 40 -3.04 9.03 5.63
N MET A 41 -3.98 8.29 6.23
CA MET A 41 -3.71 7.54 7.46
C MET A 41 -2.70 6.42 7.23
N ILE A 42 -2.85 5.65 6.14
CA ILE A 42 -1.89 4.59 5.79
C ILE A 42 -0.50 5.19 5.55
N LYS A 43 -0.38 6.30 4.82
CA LYS A 43 0.90 6.98 4.61
C LYS A 43 1.54 7.40 5.94
N GLY A 44 0.76 7.93 6.88
CA GLY A 44 1.23 8.25 8.23
C GLY A 44 1.75 7.02 8.99
N PHE A 45 1.11 5.85 8.83
CA PHE A 45 1.59 4.60 9.43
C PHE A 45 2.92 4.15 8.84
N TYR A 46 3.05 4.17 7.51
CA TYR A 46 4.28 3.81 6.81
C TYR A 46 5.45 4.71 7.21
N ASN A 47 5.24 6.03 7.24
CA ASN A 47 6.25 6.99 7.68
C ASN A 47 6.69 6.75 9.13
N THR A 48 5.74 6.39 10.01
CA THR A 48 6.04 6.04 11.41
C THR A 48 6.98 4.82 11.51
N LEU A 49 6.84 3.86 10.59
CA LEU A 49 7.59 2.59 10.59
C LEU A 49 8.96 2.70 9.89
N LEU A 50 9.06 3.51 8.84
CA LEU A 50 10.20 3.55 7.93
C LEU A 50 11.15 4.73 8.12
N GLU A 51 10.67 5.88 8.60
CA GLU A 51 11.52 7.07 8.70
C GLU A 51 12.39 7.05 9.96
N SER A 52 13.59 7.63 9.89
CA SER A 52 14.42 7.89 11.08
C SER A 52 13.86 9.05 11.90
N ASP A 53 13.22 9.99 11.22
CA ASP A 53 12.69 11.23 11.75
C ASP A 53 11.39 11.56 11.02
N THR A 54 10.35 11.95 11.75
CA THR A 54 9.10 12.45 11.15
C THR A 54 8.78 13.82 11.72
N ASP A 55 8.59 14.81 10.88
CA ASP A 55 8.06 16.12 11.27
C ASP A 55 6.55 16.07 11.56
N ILE A 56 6.02 17.17 12.09
CA ILE A 56 4.57 17.35 12.22
C ILE A 56 3.95 17.40 10.82
N ASN A 57 2.99 16.51 10.57
CA ASN A 57 2.18 16.46 9.35
C ASN A 57 0.74 16.09 9.73
N LEU A 58 -0.09 17.12 9.93
CA LEU A 58 -1.47 16.96 10.40
C LEU A 58 -2.35 16.17 9.41
N PRO A 59 -2.25 16.36 8.08
CA PRO A 59 -3.00 15.55 7.13
C PRO A 59 -2.75 14.04 7.27
N GLN A 60 -1.51 13.63 7.57
CA GLN A 60 -1.15 12.23 7.79
C GLN A 60 -1.34 11.77 9.25
N GLY A 61 -1.90 12.62 10.11
CA GLY A 61 -2.10 12.33 11.53
C GLY A 61 -0.80 12.29 12.36
N LEU A 62 0.28 12.88 11.86
CA LEU A 62 1.55 13.01 12.57
C LEU A 62 1.52 14.30 13.41
N PHE A 63 1.02 14.19 14.64
CA PHE A 63 0.80 15.34 15.54
C PHE A 63 2.06 15.84 16.26
N PHE A 64 3.11 15.03 16.31
CA PHE A 64 4.35 15.34 17.02
C PHE A 64 5.54 15.02 16.13
N ALA A 65 6.54 15.91 16.13
CA ALA A 65 7.84 15.57 15.59
C ALA A 65 8.45 14.42 16.40
N GLN A 66 9.08 13.47 15.72
CA GLN A 66 9.59 12.25 16.33
C GLN A 66 10.96 11.89 15.72
N ASN A 67 11.99 11.86 16.56
CA ASN A 67 13.27 11.22 16.25
C ASN A 67 13.23 9.78 16.79
N TRP A 68 13.68 8.81 15.99
CA TRP A 68 13.71 7.39 16.34
C TRP A 68 15.03 6.93 16.96
N ALA A 69 15.96 7.83 17.23
CA ALA A 69 17.23 7.57 17.92
C ALA A 69 18.01 6.38 17.33
N SER A 70 18.04 6.28 16.00
CA SER A 70 18.66 5.16 15.26
C SER A 70 18.04 3.77 15.53
N LEU A 71 16.84 3.70 16.11
CA LEU A 71 16.06 2.47 16.12
C LEU A 71 15.82 2.03 14.67
N ARG A 72 16.05 0.73 14.42
CA ARG A 72 15.87 0.13 13.10
C ARG A 72 14.45 0.38 12.58
N LYS A 73 14.34 0.43 11.26
CA LYS A 73 13.07 0.50 10.55
C LYS A 73 12.30 -0.81 10.74
N VAL A 74 10.98 -0.74 10.61
CA VAL A 74 10.09 -1.90 10.55
C VAL A 74 9.50 -1.95 9.16
N VAL A 75 9.56 -3.11 8.49
CA VAL A 75 9.02 -3.23 7.13
C VAL A 75 7.49 -3.38 7.21
N PRO A 76 6.71 -2.43 6.69
CA PRO A 76 5.26 -2.56 6.61
C PRO A 76 4.86 -3.71 5.68
N VAL A 77 3.75 -4.35 6.01
CA VAL A 77 3.15 -5.43 5.21
C VAL A 77 1.78 -4.97 4.72
N ALA A 78 1.61 -4.95 3.40
CA ALA A 78 0.34 -4.70 2.73
C ALA A 78 -0.31 -6.03 2.38
N SER A 79 -1.43 -6.36 3.03
CA SER A 79 -2.08 -7.66 2.89
C SER A 79 -3.60 -7.56 3.00
N GLY A 80 -4.30 -8.28 2.13
CA GLY A 80 -5.74 -8.49 2.22
C GLY A 80 -6.54 -7.92 1.06
N GLY A 81 -7.05 -8.81 0.20
CA GLY A 81 -7.95 -8.43 -0.90
C GLY A 81 -7.28 -7.62 -2.00
N ILE A 82 -5.96 -7.77 -2.17
CA ILE A 82 -5.21 -7.15 -3.26
C ILE A 82 -4.89 -8.15 -4.38
N HIS A 83 -4.74 -7.66 -5.61
CA HIS A 83 -4.42 -8.46 -6.80
C HIS A 83 -3.48 -7.72 -7.76
N ALA A 84 -2.88 -8.43 -8.72
CA ALA A 84 -1.89 -7.90 -9.67
C ALA A 84 -2.34 -6.64 -10.42
N GLY A 85 -3.64 -6.51 -10.71
CA GLY A 85 -4.22 -5.34 -11.40
C GLY A 85 -4.02 -4.02 -10.65
N GLN A 86 -3.88 -4.07 -9.33
CA GLN A 86 -3.72 -2.90 -8.45
C GLN A 86 -2.26 -2.50 -8.23
N MET A 87 -1.29 -3.17 -8.88
CA MET A 87 0.15 -2.98 -8.60
C MET A 87 0.61 -1.52 -8.72
N HIS A 88 0.07 -0.79 -9.69
CA HIS A 88 0.36 0.63 -9.87
C HIS A 88 -0.05 1.49 -8.66
N GLN A 89 -1.24 1.24 -8.10
CA GLN A 89 -1.74 1.94 -6.91
C GLN A 89 -0.93 1.55 -5.67
N LEU A 90 -0.58 0.27 -5.54
CA LEU A 90 0.22 -0.21 -4.41
C LEU A 90 1.59 0.46 -4.38
N LEU A 91 2.30 0.54 -5.51
CA LEU A 91 3.60 1.21 -5.57
C LEU A 91 3.50 2.73 -5.36
N ASP A 92 2.42 3.36 -5.82
CA ASP A 92 2.18 4.80 -5.59
C ASP A 92 1.96 5.12 -4.11
N TYR A 93 1.11 4.35 -3.42
CA TYR A 93 0.81 4.61 -2.02
C TYR A 93 1.90 4.13 -1.06
N LEU A 94 2.58 3.01 -1.37
CA LEU A 94 3.31 2.22 -0.38
C LEU A 94 4.84 2.21 -0.58
N GLY A 95 5.32 2.62 -1.76
CA GLY A 95 6.76 2.70 -2.04
C GLY A 95 7.46 1.34 -2.19
N ASP A 96 8.76 1.30 -1.89
CA ASP A 96 9.65 0.15 -2.12
C ASP A 96 9.83 -0.76 -0.90
N ASP A 97 10.04 -0.18 0.28
CA ASP A 97 10.30 -0.92 1.52
C ASP A 97 8.99 -1.48 2.12
N VAL A 98 8.35 -2.39 1.40
CA VAL A 98 7.06 -3.00 1.76
C VAL A 98 6.98 -4.45 1.33
N VAL A 99 6.31 -5.30 2.13
CA VAL A 99 5.92 -6.65 1.71
C VAL A 99 4.49 -6.63 1.19
N LEU A 100 4.30 -6.90 -0.11
CA LEU A 100 2.99 -7.06 -0.73
C LEU A 100 2.55 -8.54 -0.69
N GLN A 101 1.47 -8.85 0.04
CA GLN A 101 0.99 -10.21 0.23
C GLN A 101 -0.30 -10.50 -0.57
N PHE A 102 -0.17 -11.39 -1.55
CA PHE A 102 -1.27 -11.84 -2.41
C PHE A 102 -1.70 -13.25 -2.02
N GLY A 103 -2.54 -13.40 -0.99
CA GLY A 103 -3.09 -14.70 -0.59
C GLY A 103 -4.04 -15.26 -1.65
N GLY A 104 -5.29 -14.77 -1.64
CA GLY A 104 -6.29 -15.13 -2.67
C GLY A 104 -5.85 -14.76 -4.09
N GLY A 105 -5.14 -13.63 -4.26
CA GLY A 105 -4.57 -13.21 -5.54
C GLY A 105 -3.43 -14.08 -6.08
N THR A 106 -2.98 -15.10 -5.34
CA THR A 106 -2.04 -16.13 -5.83
C THR A 106 -2.73 -17.48 -5.94
N ILE A 107 -3.30 -17.97 -4.83
CA ILE A 107 -3.84 -19.34 -4.76
C ILE A 107 -5.15 -19.45 -5.57
N GLY A 108 -5.89 -18.36 -5.73
CA GLY A 108 -7.12 -18.31 -6.52
C GLY A 108 -6.89 -18.19 -8.03
N HIS A 109 -5.65 -18.25 -8.51
CA HIS A 109 -5.35 -18.22 -9.94
C HIS A 109 -5.83 -19.52 -10.62
N PRO A 110 -6.58 -19.45 -11.73
CA PRO A 110 -7.23 -20.63 -12.32
C PRO A 110 -6.22 -21.62 -12.93
N ASP A 111 -5.07 -21.13 -13.39
CA ASP A 111 -3.97 -21.96 -13.90
C ASP A 111 -3.03 -22.48 -12.79
N GLY A 112 -3.44 -22.37 -11.52
CA GLY A 112 -2.72 -22.90 -10.36
C GLY A 112 -1.78 -21.91 -9.66
N ILE A 113 -1.27 -22.34 -8.49
CA ILE A 113 -0.52 -21.50 -7.54
C ILE A 113 0.77 -20.92 -8.16
N GLN A 114 1.51 -21.71 -8.95
CA GLN A 114 2.73 -21.26 -9.61
C GLN A 114 2.44 -20.13 -10.61
N ALA A 115 1.33 -20.23 -11.36
CA ALA A 115 0.90 -19.20 -12.29
C ALA A 115 0.51 -17.92 -11.54
N GLY A 116 -0.26 -18.02 -10.44
CA GLY A 116 -0.58 -16.87 -9.60
C GLY A 116 0.65 -16.17 -9.03
N ALA A 117 1.65 -16.93 -8.57
CA ALA A 117 2.90 -16.37 -8.06
C ALA A 117 3.69 -15.66 -9.18
N THR A 118 3.74 -16.27 -10.37
CA THR A 118 4.36 -15.69 -11.57
C THR A 118 3.69 -14.37 -11.95
N ALA A 119 2.35 -14.35 -12.00
CA ALA A 119 1.57 -13.17 -12.37
C ALA A 119 1.87 -11.97 -11.45
N ASN A 120 1.82 -12.18 -10.12
CA ASN A 120 2.09 -11.11 -9.16
C ASN A 120 3.53 -10.58 -9.28
N ARG A 121 4.50 -11.48 -9.50
CA ARG A 121 5.91 -11.10 -9.64
C ARG A 121 6.17 -10.31 -10.92
N VAL A 122 5.65 -10.77 -12.07
CA VAL A 122 5.80 -10.05 -13.35
C VAL A 122 5.13 -8.69 -13.28
N ALA A 123 3.95 -8.57 -12.66
CA ALA A 123 3.27 -7.30 -12.46
C ALA A 123 4.13 -6.30 -11.66
N LEU A 124 4.74 -6.76 -10.54
CA LEU A 124 5.59 -5.94 -9.70
C LEU A 124 6.85 -5.46 -10.46
N GLU A 125 7.61 -6.40 -11.03
CA GLU A 125 8.86 -6.09 -11.73
C GLU A 125 8.62 -5.15 -12.93
N SER A 126 7.55 -5.37 -13.70
CA SER A 126 7.19 -4.51 -14.84
C SER A 126 6.82 -3.10 -14.41
N MET A 127 6.09 -2.97 -13.30
CA MET A 127 5.68 -1.66 -12.78
C MET A 127 6.86 -0.88 -12.20
N VAL A 128 7.74 -1.55 -11.45
CA VAL A 128 8.98 -0.94 -10.93
C VAL A 128 9.91 -0.51 -12.06
N MET A 129 10.06 -1.34 -13.10
CA MET A 129 10.84 -0.98 -14.30
C MET A 129 10.27 0.28 -14.96
N ALA A 130 8.96 0.31 -15.25
CA ALA A 130 8.31 1.46 -15.86
C ALA A 130 8.44 2.75 -15.02
N ARG A 131 8.28 2.64 -13.70
CA ARG A 131 8.51 3.76 -12.77
C ARG A 131 9.94 4.29 -12.88
N ASN A 132 10.93 3.39 -12.83
CA ASN A 132 12.34 3.77 -12.84
C ASN A 132 12.80 4.32 -14.21
N GLU A 133 12.09 3.97 -15.29
CA GLU A 133 12.24 4.58 -16.62
C GLU A 133 11.55 5.95 -16.75
N GLY A 134 10.90 6.43 -15.68
CA GLY A 134 10.27 7.75 -15.64
C GLY A 134 8.87 7.81 -16.26
N ARG A 135 8.22 6.66 -16.51
CA ARG A 135 6.82 6.64 -16.98
C ARG A 135 5.88 7.10 -15.86
N ASN A 136 4.77 7.71 -16.24
CA ASN A 136 3.71 8.04 -15.29
C ASN A 136 2.92 6.76 -14.97
N TYR A 137 3.52 5.89 -14.16
CA TYR A 137 2.98 4.57 -13.86
C TYR A 137 1.65 4.59 -13.10
N VAL A 138 1.29 5.72 -12.47
CA VAL A 138 -0.01 5.91 -11.83
C VAL A 138 -1.11 6.03 -12.89
N ALA A 139 -0.91 6.89 -13.89
CA ALA A 139 -1.87 7.07 -14.98
C ALA A 139 -1.81 5.93 -16.02
N GLU A 140 -0.61 5.45 -16.32
CA GLU A 140 -0.34 4.43 -17.35
C GLU A 140 -0.38 2.99 -16.79
N GLY A 141 -0.60 2.82 -15.49
CA GLY A 141 -0.48 1.56 -14.77
C GLY A 141 -1.22 0.38 -15.42
N PRO A 142 -2.53 0.49 -15.70
CA PRO A 142 -3.26 -0.57 -16.39
C PRO A 142 -2.66 -0.92 -17.76
N GLN A 143 -2.10 0.05 -18.49
CA GLN A 143 -1.48 -0.20 -19.79
C GLN A 143 -0.13 -0.90 -19.64
N ILE A 144 0.70 -0.51 -18.67
CA ILE A 144 1.97 -1.18 -18.34
C ILE A 144 1.72 -2.67 -18.05
N LEU A 145 0.71 -2.98 -17.25
CA LEU A 145 0.36 -4.37 -16.92
C LEU A 145 -0.15 -5.14 -18.14
N ARG A 146 -0.98 -4.52 -18.99
CA ARG A 146 -1.43 -5.13 -20.25
C ARG A 146 -0.28 -5.39 -21.22
N ASP A 147 0.71 -4.49 -21.28
CA ASP A 147 1.86 -4.68 -22.14
C ASP A 147 2.74 -5.85 -21.67
N ALA A 148 2.97 -5.98 -20.36
CA ALA A 148 3.66 -7.14 -19.78
C ALA A 148 2.88 -8.45 -19.98
N ALA A 149 1.54 -8.40 -19.91
CA ALA A 149 0.67 -9.55 -20.10
C ALA A 149 0.74 -10.15 -21.51
N LYS A 150 1.07 -9.36 -22.54
CA LYS A 150 1.26 -9.85 -23.93
C LYS A 150 2.28 -10.98 -24.03
N THR A 151 3.28 -11.00 -23.15
CA THR A 151 4.33 -12.02 -23.09
C THR A 151 4.27 -12.88 -21.83
N CYS A 152 3.22 -12.74 -21.01
CA CYS A 152 3.06 -13.48 -19.76
C CYS A 152 1.60 -13.96 -19.61
N GLY A 153 1.34 -15.19 -20.05
CA GLY A 153 0.01 -15.84 -19.94
C GLY A 153 -0.57 -15.80 -18.51
N PRO A 154 0.18 -16.16 -17.45
CA PRO A 154 -0.31 -16.05 -16.08
C PRO A 154 -0.76 -14.63 -15.70
N LEU A 155 -0.02 -13.59 -16.10
CA LEU A 155 -0.43 -12.22 -15.83
C LEU A 155 -1.71 -11.86 -16.62
N GLN A 156 -1.80 -12.25 -17.89
CA GLN A 156 -3.01 -12.04 -18.69
C GLN A 156 -4.25 -12.64 -18.01
N THR A 157 -4.18 -13.91 -17.60
CA THR A 157 -5.27 -14.60 -16.92
C THR A 157 -5.65 -13.91 -15.60
N ALA A 158 -4.66 -13.51 -14.79
CA ALA A 158 -4.90 -12.81 -13.52
C ALA A 158 -5.60 -11.46 -13.72
N LEU A 159 -5.19 -10.69 -14.75
CA LEU A 159 -5.81 -9.41 -15.09
C LEU A 159 -7.25 -9.62 -15.55
N ASP A 160 -7.51 -10.59 -16.43
CA ASP A 160 -8.86 -10.87 -16.92
C ASP A 160 -9.82 -11.30 -15.80
N LEU A 161 -9.33 -12.08 -14.84
CA LEU A 161 -10.11 -12.59 -13.72
C LEU A 161 -10.52 -11.51 -12.72
N TRP A 162 -9.61 -10.60 -12.36
CA TRP A 162 -9.81 -9.67 -11.24
C TRP A 162 -9.93 -8.20 -11.63
N LYS A 163 -9.88 -7.83 -12.92
CA LYS A 163 -9.91 -6.43 -13.39
C LYS A 163 -11.06 -5.57 -12.83
N ASP A 164 -12.22 -6.17 -12.58
CA ASP A 164 -13.42 -5.44 -12.13
C ASP A 164 -13.60 -5.47 -10.60
N ILE A 165 -12.68 -6.10 -9.86
CA ILE A 165 -12.74 -6.20 -8.41
C ILE A 165 -12.15 -4.95 -7.77
N SER A 166 -12.97 -4.24 -6.99
CA SER A 166 -12.53 -3.11 -6.17
C SER A 166 -13.30 -3.07 -4.85
N PHE A 167 -12.68 -2.50 -3.81
CA PHE A 167 -13.25 -2.37 -2.47
C PHE A 167 -13.40 -0.88 -2.11
N ASN A 168 -14.41 -0.24 -2.68
CA ASN A 168 -14.65 1.19 -2.50
C ASN A 168 -15.76 1.44 -1.48
N TYR A 169 -15.35 1.62 -0.22
CA TYR A 169 -16.24 1.92 0.90
C TYR A 169 -15.76 3.17 1.63
N THR A 170 -16.69 3.88 2.27
CA THR A 170 -16.34 5.04 3.10
C THR A 170 -15.46 4.63 4.28
N SER A 171 -14.28 5.23 4.39
CA SER A 171 -13.36 5.04 5.53
C SER A 171 -13.95 5.58 6.84
N THR A 172 -13.62 4.95 7.96
CA THR A 172 -14.05 5.40 9.30
C THR A 172 -12.93 6.11 10.07
N ASP A 173 -11.67 5.72 9.89
CA ASP A 173 -10.47 6.42 10.35
C ASP A 173 -9.98 7.36 9.24
N THR A 174 -10.39 8.62 9.31
CA THR A 174 -10.08 9.67 8.32
C THR A 174 -9.35 10.84 8.97
N ALA A 175 -8.54 11.55 8.19
CA ALA A 175 -7.86 12.77 8.65
C ALA A 175 -8.87 13.83 9.15
N ASP A 176 -8.47 14.61 10.16
CA ASP A 176 -9.19 15.82 10.60
C ASP A 176 -8.73 17.08 9.86
N PHE A 177 -7.54 17.03 9.28
CA PHE A 177 -6.92 18.13 8.56
C PHE A 177 -6.73 17.71 7.11
N VAL A 178 -7.30 18.48 6.18
CA VAL A 178 -7.05 18.33 4.74
C VAL A 178 -6.29 19.55 4.26
N GLU A 179 -5.31 19.35 3.39
CA GLU A 179 -4.63 20.49 2.76
C GLU A 179 -5.68 21.30 1.99
N THR A 180 -5.82 22.57 2.38
CA THR A 180 -6.65 23.50 1.63
C THR A 180 -5.84 23.91 0.40
N PRO A 181 -6.32 23.72 -0.84
CA PRO A 181 -5.61 24.24 -2.00
C PRO A 181 -5.49 25.75 -1.83
N THR A 182 -4.26 26.28 -1.74
CA THR A 182 -4.05 27.71 -1.89
C THR A 182 -4.53 28.09 -3.28
N ALA A 183 -5.59 28.89 -3.35
CA ALA A 183 -5.97 29.55 -4.59
C ALA A 183 -4.75 30.35 -5.06
N ASN A 184 -4.22 30.03 -6.24
CA ASN A 184 -3.24 30.88 -6.89
C ASN A 184 -3.93 32.24 -7.12
N ILE A 185 -3.51 33.26 -6.38
CA ILE A 185 -3.89 34.66 -6.60
C ILE A 185 -3.00 35.22 -7.70
#